data_AF-A0A3P9DBW5-F1
#
_entry.id   AF-A0A3P9DBW5-F1
#
_cell.length_a   1.000
_cell.length_b   1.000
_cell.length_c   1.000
_cell.angle_alpha   90.00
_cell.angle_beta   90.00
_cell.angle_gamma   90.00
#
_symmetry.space_group_name_H-M   'P 1'
#
loop_
_entity.id
_entity.type
_entity.pdbx_description
1 polymer ?
#
loop_
_entity_poly.entity_id
_entity_poly.type
_entity_poly.pdbx_seq_one_letter_code
_entity_poly.pdbx_strand_id
1 'polypeptide(L)'
;TKNDPTQLQKQTLFTSNETAGNVYRIPALLYERESKTLFAFAEQRKTSDDTSGEKLVMRTGKIKEGSSKKTWSELKQLEKALIKGYRPMNPCPVYDKVNNKLFLFFICVEDAITEMYQKENCDNRTRLCFITSEDLGETWSDVIDLTDELSEIKNWSTFAVGPGHGIPAESGRLIIPVYAYTSFCCKPCFLPNSKSYALSLYSGSHGKNWKFGELFNTVSVECEIVEISKDHIYCNARNVGGYQVEAVSDDNGVKFNNLQPGNNRTSKSSSPCTPGEKDEGRRSKSTLLSPNTDTSVLLTTSLQSAWPPTSMSASSMGLLSSVMIRTVR
;
A
#
# COMPACT_ATOMS: atom_id res chain seq x y z
N THR A 1 22.18 2.14 35.95
CA THR A 1 21.40 2.85 34.90
C THR A 1 20.76 1.79 34.01
N LYS A 2 19.48 1.47 34.30
CA LYS A 2 18.74 0.42 33.59
C LYS A 2 18.25 0.98 32.27
N ASN A 3 18.63 0.35 31.16
CA ASN A 3 18.05 0.62 29.85
C ASN A 3 16.54 0.37 29.90
N ASP A 4 15.75 1.39 29.59
CA ASP A 4 14.33 1.26 29.32
C ASP A 4 14.16 0.40 28.04
N PRO A 5 13.56 -0.81 28.11
CA PRO A 5 13.50 -1.74 26.98
C PRO A 5 12.60 -1.29 25.82
N THR A 6 11.94 -0.13 25.91
CA THR A 6 10.79 0.20 25.05
C THR A 6 10.93 1.44 24.16
N GLN A 7 12.15 1.92 23.90
CA GLN A 7 12.31 3.01 22.92
C GLN A 7 12.32 2.47 21.48
N LEU A 8 11.25 2.78 20.73
CA LEU A 8 11.17 2.57 19.29
C LEU A 8 12.35 3.25 18.58
N GLN A 9 13.27 2.45 18.03
CA GLN A 9 14.39 2.97 17.23
C GLN A 9 13.92 3.29 15.82
N LYS A 10 14.23 4.51 15.36
CA LYS A 10 13.97 4.96 13.98
C LYS A 10 15.29 5.06 13.23
N GLN A 11 15.28 4.60 11.98
CA GLN A 11 16.41 4.71 11.06
C GLN A 11 15.90 5.22 9.72
N THR A 12 16.51 6.28 9.20
CA THR A 12 16.21 6.81 7.86
C THR A 12 16.90 5.93 6.82
N LEU A 13 16.14 5.40 5.86
CA LEU A 13 16.67 4.55 4.78
C LEU A 13 16.86 5.31 3.46
N PHE A 14 16.00 6.30 3.23
CA PHE A 14 15.99 7.15 2.06
C PHE A 14 15.93 8.60 2.52
N THR A 15 16.92 9.40 2.14
CA THR A 15 17.03 10.82 2.53
C THR A 15 16.74 11.68 1.32
N SER A 16 15.64 12.43 1.36
CA SER A 16 15.27 13.34 0.28
C SER A 16 16.17 14.58 0.26
N ASN A 17 16.54 15.01 -0.94
CA ASN A 17 17.18 16.27 -1.24
C ASN A 17 16.56 16.85 -2.53
N GLU A 18 15.57 17.72 -2.37
CA GLU A 18 14.80 18.29 -3.49
C GLU A 18 15.63 19.21 -4.38
N THR A 19 16.63 19.93 -3.84
CA THR A 19 17.53 20.76 -4.67
C THR A 19 18.45 19.91 -5.56
N ALA A 20 18.73 18.67 -5.15
CA ALA A 20 19.43 17.69 -5.96
C ALA A 20 18.49 16.83 -6.84
N GLY A 21 17.19 17.14 -6.88
CA GLY A 21 16.20 16.39 -7.66
C GLY A 21 15.94 14.97 -7.15
N ASN A 22 16.09 14.72 -5.86
CA ASN A 22 15.95 13.38 -5.26
C ASN A 22 14.97 13.40 -4.10
N VAL A 23 13.69 13.18 -4.36
CA VAL A 23 12.64 13.08 -3.36
C VAL A 23 12.14 11.64 -3.29
N TYR A 24 12.16 11.05 -2.10
CA TYR A 24 11.66 9.69 -1.87
C TYR A 24 10.27 9.71 -1.25
N ARG A 25 9.33 8.99 -1.88
CA ARG A 25 7.92 8.93 -1.50
C ARG A 25 7.40 7.50 -1.62
N ILE A 26 6.20 7.28 -1.09
CA ILE A 26 5.43 6.04 -1.23
C ILE A 26 6.24 4.81 -0.78
N PRO A 27 6.51 4.68 0.54
CA PRO A 27 7.31 3.58 1.06
C PRO A 27 6.56 2.26 0.96
N ALA A 28 7.28 1.19 0.60
CA ALA A 28 6.77 -0.18 0.65
C ALA A 28 7.80 -1.06 1.38
N LEU A 29 7.33 -1.95 2.26
CA LEU A 29 8.21 -2.71 3.14
C LEU A 29 7.73 -4.15 3.27
N LEU A 30 8.62 -5.10 3.02
CA LEU A 30 8.36 -6.53 3.18
C LEU A 30 9.45 -7.19 4.02
N TYR A 31 9.07 -8.16 4.84
CA TYR A 31 10.03 -9.03 5.54
C TYR A 31 9.80 -10.46 5.16
N GLU A 32 10.86 -11.09 4.66
CA GLU A 32 10.89 -12.52 4.47
C GLU A 32 11.54 -13.17 5.71
N ARG A 33 10.77 -14.04 6.37
CA ARG A 33 11.07 -14.60 7.69
C ARG A 33 12.16 -15.66 7.64
N GLU A 34 12.14 -16.55 6.65
CA GLU A 34 13.10 -17.65 6.54
C GLU A 34 14.49 -17.12 6.24
N SER A 35 14.59 -16.22 5.26
CA SER A 35 15.87 -15.58 4.91
C SER A 35 16.27 -14.42 5.85
N LYS A 36 15.38 -14.05 6.78
CA LYS A 36 15.50 -12.91 7.70
C LYS A 36 15.86 -11.60 6.96
N THR A 37 15.25 -11.38 5.80
CA THR A 37 15.55 -10.26 4.90
C THR A 37 14.43 -9.24 4.90
N LEU A 38 14.78 -7.97 5.08
CA LEU A 38 13.90 -6.82 4.88
C LEU A 38 14.09 -6.28 3.46
N PHE A 39 13.01 -5.95 2.78
CA PHE A 39 13.02 -5.24 1.51
C PHE A 39 12.30 -3.92 1.70
N ALA A 40 13.02 -2.81 1.57
CA ALA A 40 12.44 -1.48 1.61
C ALA A 40 12.49 -0.88 0.21
N PHE A 41 11.33 -0.47 -0.31
CA PHE A 41 11.17 0.20 -1.59
C PHE A 41 10.63 1.61 -1.40
N ALA A 42 10.90 2.47 -2.37
CA ALA A 42 10.31 3.79 -2.47
C ALA A 42 10.27 4.23 -3.94
N GLU A 43 9.39 5.17 -4.24
CA GLU A 43 9.51 5.99 -5.43
C GLU A 43 10.64 7.00 -5.26
N GLN A 44 11.43 7.20 -6.31
CA GLN A 44 12.33 8.32 -6.48
C GLN A 44 11.70 9.30 -7.48
N ARG A 45 11.58 10.56 -7.03
CA ARG A 45 10.93 11.65 -7.75
C ARG A 45 11.86 12.86 -7.84
N LYS A 46 11.66 13.74 -8.83
CA LYS A 46 12.41 15.01 -8.90
C LYS A 46 11.96 15.99 -7.82
N THR A 47 10.66 16.04 -7.55
CA THR A 47 10.04 16.90 -6.54
C THR A 47 9.06 16.10 -5.70
N SER A 48 8.39 16.76 -4.76
CA SER A 48 7.29 16.12 -4.01
C SER A 48 6.06 15.74 -4.86
N ASP A 49 5.97 16.23 -6.10
CA ASP A 49 4.81 16.04 -6.98
C ASP A 49 4.73 14.63 -7.58
N ASP A 50 3.52 14.07 -7.67
CA ASP A 50 3.25 12.71 -8.19
C ASP A 50 3.65 12.54 -9.67
N THR A 51 3.58 13.61 -10.47
CA THR A 51 3.94 13.57 -11.90
C THR A 51 5.46 13.55 -12.13
N SER A 52 6.25 13.84 -11.08
CA SER A 52 7.70 13.93 -11.15
C SER A 52 8.43 12.62 -10.83
N GLY A 53 7.69 11.51 -10.68
CA GLY A 53 8.25 10.17 -10.50
C GLY A 53 9.18 9.77 -11.64
N GLU A 54 10.32 9.18 -11.30
CA GLU A 54 11.31 8.73 -12.29
C GLU A 54 11.55 7.24 -12.21
N LYS A 55 11.70 6.70 -11.00
CA LYS A 55 12.20 5.33 -10.78
C LYS A 55 11.66 4.76 -9.47
N LEU A 56 11.69 3.43 -9.36
CA LEU A 56 11.61 2.75 -8.08
C LEU A 56 13.03 2.42 -7.58
N VAL A 57 13.22 2.54 -6.28
CA VAL A 57 14.49 2.22 -5.60
C VAL A 57 14.26 1.21 -4.49
N MET A 58 15.32 0.50 -4.11
CA MET A 58 15.29 -0.43 -3.00
C MET A 58 16.55 -0.39 -2.13
N ARG A 59 16.39 -0.85 -0.88
CA ARG A 59 17.48 -1.32 0.00
C ARG A 59 17.06 -2.66 0.61
N THR A 60 18.01 -3.57 0.76
CA THR A 60 17.82 -4.82 1.51
C THR A 60 18.38 -4.68 2.92
N GLY A 61 17.71 -5.23 3.91
CA GLY A 61 18.12 -5.18 5.31
C GLY A 61 18.27 -6.59 5.89
N LYS A 62 19.30 -6.81 6.71
CA LYS A 62 19.46 -8.06 7.48
C LYS A 62 19.35 -7.76 8.97
N ILE A 63 18.62 -8.61 9.67
CA ILE A 63 18.52 -8.57 11.14
C ILE A 63 19.61 -9.49 11.70
N LYS A 64 20.59 -8.92 12.41
CA LYS A 64 21.65 -9.73 13.02
C LYS A 64 21.09 -10.51 14.20
N GLU A 65 21.40 -11.81 14.27
CA GLU A 65 20.96 -12.68 15.36
C GLU A 65 21.35 -12.11 16.74
N GLY A 66 20.40 -12.16 17.68
CA GLY A 66 20.58 -11.63 19.03
C GLY A 66 20.60 -10.10 19.13
N SER A 67 20.31 -9.35 18.06
CA SER A 67 20.28 -7.88 18.10
C SER A 67 19.04 -7.29 17.45
N SER A 68 18.63 -6.11 17.91
CA SER A 68 17.62 -5.27 17.25
C SER A 68 18.20 -4.43 16.10
N LYS A 69 19.51 -4.49 15.86
CA LYS A 69 20.21 -3.70 14.84
C LYS A 69 20.04 -4.32 13.46
N LYS A 70 19.75 -3.46 12.49
CA LYS A 70 19.56 -3.80 11.09
C LYS A 70 20.73 -3.23 10.28
N THR A 71 21.35 -4.07 9.46
CA THR A 71 22.34 -3.60 8.47
C THR A 71 21.64 -3.51 7.14
N TRP A 72 21.73 -2.36 6.47
CA TRP A 72 21.11 -2.12 5.17
C TRP A 72 22.16 -2.10 4.06
N SER A 73 21.78 -2.61 2.89
CA SER A 73 22.56 -2.49 1.67
C SER A 73 22.65 -1.04 1.20
N GLU A 74 23.53 -0.80 0.22
CA GLU A 74 23.48 0.41 -0.58
C GLU A 74 22.15 0.54 -1.35
N LEU A 75 21.84 1.78 -1.75
CA LEU A 75 20.65 2.08 -2.55
C LEU A 75 20.81 1.46 -3.94
N LYS A 76 19.78 0.76 -4.38
CA LYS A 76 19.70 0.15 -5.70
C LYS A 76 18.53 0.73 -6.48
N GLN A 77 18.78 1.12 -7.73
CA GLN A 77 17.72 1.49 -8.66
C GLN A 77 17.16 0.22 -9.32
N LEU A 78 15.84 0.16 -9.47
CA LEU A 78 15.15 -0.95 -10.11
C LEU A 78 14.99 -0.66 -11.60
N GLU A 79 16.08 -0.78 -12.36
CA GLU A 79 16.12 -0.43 -13.78
C GLU A 79 15.13 -1.23 -14.65
N LYS A 80 14.75 -2.43 -14.19
CA LYS A 80 13.77 -3.28 -14.84
C LYS A 80 12.31 -2.87 -14.60
N ALA A 81 12.03 -2.06 -13.57
CA ALA A 81 10.70 -1.52 -13.29
C ALA A 81 10.41 -0.26 -14.13
N LEU A 82 10.57 -0.36 -15.45
CA LEU A 82 10.48 0.78 -16.36
C LEU A 82 9.82 0.39 -17.68
N ILE A 83 8.85 1.20 -18.11
CA ILE A 83 8.33 1.22 -19.48
C ILE A 83 8.65 2.59 -20.06
N LYS A 84 9.24 2.63 -21.27
CA LYS A 84 9.64 3.89 -21.91
C LYS A 84 8.42 4.80 -22.12
N GLY A 85 8.51 6.05 -21.65
CA GLY A 85 7.42 7.04 -21.73
C GLY A 85 6.40 6.94 -20.59
N TYR A 86 6.70 6.14 -19.56
CA TYR A 86 5.87 5.97 -18.37
C TYR A 86 6.73 6.09 -17.11
N ARG A 87 6.15 6.64 -16.05
CA ARG A 87 6.74 6.69 -14.72
C ARG A 87 6.20 5.55 -13.83
N PRO A 88 7.07 4.80 -13.13
CA PRO A 88 6.64 3.77 -12.20
C PRO A 88 6.26 4.38 -10.84
N MET A 89 5.16 3.93 -10.25
CA MET A 89 4.59 4.45 -9.01
C MET A 89 3.94 3.35 -8.15
N ASN A 90 3.72 3.63 -6.88
CA ASN A 90 3.07 2.77 -5.89
C ASN A 90 3.68 1.36 -5.79
N PRO A 91 4.94 1.22 -5.32
CA PRO A 91 5.51 -0.11 -5.11
C PRO A 91 4.69 -0.93 -4.09
N CYS A 92 4.45 -2.19 -4.41
CA CYS A 92 3.71 -3.14 -3.56
C CYS A 92 4.34 -4.54 -3.69
N PRO A 93 5.30 -4.90 -2.83
CA PRO A 93 5.97 -6.19 -2.86
C PRO A 93 5.14 -7.31 -2.20
N VAL A 94 5.27 -8.53 -2.70
CA VAL A 94 4.78 -9.76 -2.06
C VAL A 94 5.77 -10.90 -2.29
N TYR A 95 5.94 -11.79 -1.30
CA TYR A 95 6.83 -12.94 -1.43
C TYR A 95 6.03 -14.24 -1.58
N ASP A 96 6.27 -14.95 -2.67
CA ASP A 96 5.79 -16.31 -2.87
C ASP A 96 6.79 -17.31 -2.28
N LYS A 97 6.49 -17.76 -1.06
CA LYS A 97 7.30 -18.75 -0.34
C LYS A 97 7.34 -20.13 -1.02
N VAL A 98 6.34 -20.47 -1.85
CA VAL A 98 6.31 -21.80 -2.48
C VAL A 98 7.35 -21.91 -3.58
N ASN A 99 7.54 -20.85 -4.36
CA ASN A 99 8.51 -20.81 -5.45
C ASN A 99 9.74 -19.94 -5.15
N ASN A 100 9.91 -19.47 -3.91
CA ASN A 100 10.98 -18.57 -3.49
C ASN A 100 11.13 -17.35 -4.41
N LYS A 101 9.99 -16.69 -4.69
CA LYS A 101 9.92 -15.62 -5.66
C LYS A 101 9.40 -14.34 -5.03
N LEU A 102 10.19 -13.28 -5.10
CA LEU A 102 9.77 -11.94 -4.74
C LEU A 102 9.10 -11.29 -5.96
N PHE A 103 7.87 -10.85 -5.80
CA PHE A 103 7.18 -9.99 -6.75
C PHE A 103 7.20 -8.56 -6.25
N LEU A 104 7.41 -7.60 -7.16
CA LEU A 104 7.17 -6.18 -6.90
C LEU A 104 6.14 -5.67 -7.89
N PHE A 105 4.92 -5.43 -7.42
CA PHE A 105 3.87 -4.77 -8.18
C PHE A 105 4.03 -3.26 -8.13
N PHE A 106 3.63 -2.60 -9.20
CA PHE A 106 3.59 -1.14 -9.32
C PHE A 106 2.65 -0.77 -10.47
N ILE A 107 2.30 0.51 -10.55
CA ILE A 107 1.67 1.06 -11.75
C ILE A 107 2.69 1.83 -12.59
N CYS A 108 2.47 1.87 -13.90
CA CYS A 108 3.16 2.76 -14.82
C CYS A 108 2.16 3.76 -15.40
N VAL A 109 2.36 5.06 -15.16
CA VAL A 109 1.49 6.11 -15.70
C VAL A 109 2.22 6.84 -16.81
N GLU A 110 1.57 7.05 -17.95
CA GLU A 110 2.15 7.78 -19.07
C GLU A 110 2.66 9.16 -18.63
N ASP A 111 3.85 9.52 -19.08
CA ASP A 111 4.52 10.77 -18.67
C ASP A 111 3.63 11.99 -18.91
N ALA A 112 3.69 12.95 -17.99
CA ALA A 112 2.86 14.17 -17.95
C ALA A 112 1.34 13.97 -17.75
N ILE A 113 0.79 12.75 -17.85
CA ILE A 113 -0.64 12.50 -17.61
C ILE A 113 -0.94 12.44 -16.11
N THR A 114 -1.83 13.30 -15.62
CA THR A 114 -2.20 13.37 -14.19
C THR A 114 -3.36 12.43 -13.85
N GLU A 115 -3.51 12.03 -12.57
CA GLU A 115 -4.70 11.29 -12.11
C GLU A 115 -5.99 12.05 -12.40
N MET A 116 -5.97 13.37 -12.18
CA MET A 116 -7.10 14.28 -12.43
C MET A 116 -7.52 14.25 -13.91
N TYR A 117 -6.56 14.35 -14.84
CA TYR A 117 -6.84 14.27 -16.27
C TYR A 117 -7.55 12.96 -16.62
N GLN A 118 -7.04 11.82 -16.16
CA GLN A 118 -7.63 10.51 -16.45
C GLN A 118 -9.06 10.38 -15.90
N LYS A 119 -9.30 10.91 -14.69
CA LYS A 119 -10.63 10.93 -14.04
C LYS A 119 -11.64 11.80 -14.76
N GLU A 120 -11.24 13.00 -15.18
CA GLU A 120 -12.12 13.96 -15.87
C GLU A 120 -12.43 13.55 -17.31
N ASN A 121 -11.47 12.93 -17.99
CA ASN A 121 -11.59 12.58 -19.41
C ASN A 121 -12.02 11.13 -19.66
N CYS A 122 -12.07 10.30 -18.61
CA CYS A 122 -12.27 8.86 -18.74
C CYS A 122 -11.26 8.19 -19.68
N ASP A 123 -10.00 8.64 -19.61
CA ASP A 123 -8.92 8.20 -20.48
C ASP A 123 -7.85 7.53 -19.61
N ASN A 124 -7.95 6.21 -19.47
CA ASN A 124 -7.02 5.45 -18.64
C ASN A 124 -5.67 5.28 -19.36
N ARG A 125 -4.65 5.94 -18.80
CA ARG A 125 -3.25 5.88 -19.24
C ARG A 125 -2.36 5.20 -18.21
N THR A 126 -2.96 4.39 -17.34
CA THR A 126 -2.29 3.66 -16.27
C THR A 126 -2.16 2.19 -16.63
N ARG A 127 -0.95 1.64 -16.46
CA ARG A 127 -0.61 0.23 -16.71
C ARG A 127 -0.34 -0.49 -15.39
N LEU A 128 -0.77 -1.74 -15.28
CA LEU A 128 -0.46 -2.61 -14.13
C LEU A 128 0.75 -3.46 -14.45
N CYS A 129 1.81 -3.33 -13.65
CA CYS A 129 3.08 -3.98 -13.94
C CYS A 129 3.65 -4.70 -12.73
N PHE A 130 4.49 -5.70 -12.99
CA PHE A 130 5.36 -6.26 -11.96
C PHE A 130 6.71 -6.70 -12.53
N ILE A 131 7.69 -6.79 -11.62
CA ILE A 131 8.97 -7.48 -11.85
C ILE A 131 9.14 -8.54 -10.78
N THR A 132 9.96 -9.56 -11.06
CA THR A 132 10.21 -10.66 -10.12
C THR A 132 11.70 -10.86 -9.86
N SER A 133 12.02 -11.39 -8.69
CA SER A 133 13.36 -11.80 -8.30
C SER A 133 13.32 -13.18 -7.65
N GLU A 134 14.25 -14.04 -8.04
CA GLU A 134 14.43 -15.40 -7.50
C GLU A 134 15.66 -15.50 -6.58
N ASP A 135 16.34 -14.37 -6.35
CA ASP A 135 17.60 -14.27 -5.60
C ASP A 135 17.54 -13.17 -4.54
N LEU A 136 16.37 -12.98 -3.92
CA LEU A 136 16.15 -12.02 -2.83
C LEU A 136 16.52 -10.58 -3.21
N GLY A 137 16.12 -10.14 -4.40
CA GLY A 137 16.23 -8.77 -4.88
C GLY A 137 17.59 -8.41 -5.50
N GLU A 138 18.49 -9.37 -5.68
CA GLU A 138 19.82 -9.16 -6.28
C GLU A 138 19.76 -9.01 -7.80
N THR A 139 18.88 -9.72 -8.48
CA THR A 139 18.54 -9.51 -9.89
C THR A 139 17.02 -9.50 -10.07
N TRP A 140 16.58 -8.89 -11.17
CA TRP A 140 15.17 -8.71 -11.47
C TRP A 140 14.88 -9.10 -12.92
N SER A 141 13.73 -9.72 -13.14
CA SER A 141 13.19 -10.02 -14.47
C SER A 141 12.90 -8.73 -15.23
N ASP A 142 12.69 -8.84 -16.55
CA ASP A 142 12.04 -7.77 -17.30
C ASP A 142 10.61 -7.50 -16.79
N VAL A 143 10.10 -6.30 -17.06
CA VAL A 143 8.75 -5.88 -16.68
C VAL A 143 7.71 -6.74 -17.39
N ILE A 144 6.73 -7.21 -16.61
CA ILE A 144 5.54 -7.88 -17.12
C ILE A 144 4.37 -6.90 -16.96
N ASP A 145 3.67 -6.64 -18.07
CA ASP A 145 2.52 -5.74 -18.14
C ASP A 145 1.22 -6.56 -18.20
N LEU A 146 0.40 -6.47 -17.15
CA LEU A 146 -0.86 -7.20 -17.02
C LEU A 146 -2.06 -6.43 -17.59
N THR A 147 -1.85 -5.23 -18.12
CA THR A 147 -2.93 -4.28 -18.47
C THR A 147 -3.91 -4.86 -19.48
N ASP A 148 -3.40 -5.56 -20.50
CA ASP A 148 -4.25 -6.14 -21.55
C ASP A 148 -4.84 -7.51 -21.17
N GLU A 149 -4.31 -8.16 -20.14
CA GLU A 149 -4.80 -9.45 -19.63
C GLU A 149 -6.03 -9.28 -18.72
N LEU A 150 -6.21 -8.10 -18.13
CA LEU A 150 -7.25 -7.82 -17.14
C LEU A 150 -8.26 -6.81 -17.70
N SER A 151 -9.33 -7.34 -18.29
CA SER A 151 -10.33 -6.58 -19.05
C SER A 151 -11.00 -5.43 -18.29
N GLU A 152 -11.12 -5.57 -16.97
CA GLU A 152 -11.76 -4.63 -16.06
C GLU A 152 -11.07 -3.26 -16.06
N ILE A 153 -9.76 -3.22 -16.32
CA ILE A 153 -8.97 -1.99 -16.41
C ILE A 153 -9.52 -1.02 -17.47
N LYS A 154 -10.11 -1.56 -18.54
CA LYS A 154 -10.70 -0.76 -19.64
C LYS A 154 -11.96 0.01 -19.21
N ASN A 155 -12.58 -0.39 -18.09
CA ASN A 155 -13.79 0.25 -17.55
C ASN A 155 -13.49 1.25 -16.43
N TRP A 156 -12.21 1.46 -16.11
CA TRP A 156 -11.78 2.38 -15.07
C TRP A 156 -11.17 3.63 -15.68
N SER A 157 -11.29 4.76 -14.98
CA SER A 157 -10.65 6.02 -15.37
C SER A 157 -9.16 5.95 -15.09
N THR A 158 -8.80 5.35 -13.97
CA THR A 158 -7.43 5.04 -13.54
C THR A 158 -7.52 4.14 -12.30
N PHE A 159 -6.41 3.59 -11.85
CA PHE A 159 -6.33 2.70 -10.71
C PHE A 159 -4.90 2.72 -10.14
N ALA A 160 -4.71 2.17 -8.95
CA ALA A 160 -3.38 1.83 -8.48
C ALA A 160 -3.38 0.62 -7.56
N VAL A 161 -2.24 -0.04 -7.45
CA VAL A 161 -2.01 -0.95 -6.33
C VAL A 161 -1.93 -0.13 -5.03
N GLY A 162 -2.47 -0.69 -3.95
CA GLY A 162 -2.34 -0.15 -2.60
C GLY A 162 -0.86 -0.16 -2.22
N PRO A 163 -0.21 1.00 -2.06
CA PRO A 163 1.21 1.05 -1.74
C PRO A 163 1.45 0.49 -0.35
N GLY A 164 2.47 -0.34 -0.20
CA GLY A 164 2.70 -1.04 1.07
C GLY A 164 3.25 -2.44 0.90
N HIS A 165 2.38 -3.45 0.97
CA HIS A 165 2.73 -4.83 0.64
C HIS A 165 1.50 -5.68 0.34
N GLY A 166 1.69 -6.70 -0.50
CA GLY A 166 0.74 -7.81 -0.62
C GLY A 166 1.01 -8.89 0.42
N ILE A 167 0.12 -9.89 0.48
CA ILE A 167 0.24 -11.02 1.40
C ILE A 167 0.23 -12.37 0.66
N PRO A 168 1.05 -13.34 1.10
CA PRO A 168 0.86 -14.74 0.78
C PRO A 168 -0.12 -15.38 1.78
N ALA A 169 -1.38 -15.53 1.38
CA ALA A 169 -2.41 -16.12 2.22
C ALA A 169 -2.16 -17.62 2.46
N GLU A 170 -2.66 -18.16 3.58
CA GLU A 170 -2.53 -19.59 3.91
C GLU A 170 -3.24 -20.50 2.92
N SER A 171 -4.25 -20.00 2.21
CA SER A 171 -4.88 -20.69 1.08
C SER A 171 -3.96 -20.91 -0.11
N GLY A 172 -2.74 -20.35 -0.10
CA GLY A 172 -1.77 -20.41 -1.20
C GLY A 172 -1.95 -19.29 -2.23
N ARG A 173 -2.91 -18.37 -2.02
CA ARG A 173 -3.07 -17.20 -2.88
C ARG A 173 -2.08 -16.10 -2.54
N LEU A 174 -1.52 -15.48 -3.57
CA LEU A 174 -0.91 -14.15 -3.46
C LEU A 174 -2.00 -13.11 -3.61
N ILE A 175 -2.03 -12.10 -2.74
CA ILE A 175 -3.08 -11.07 -2.74
C ILE A 175 -2.44 -9.69 -2.63
N ILE A 176 -2.75 -8.82 -3.59
CA ILE A 176 -2.26 -7.45 -3.71
C ILE A 176 -3.45 -6.51 -3.46
N PRO A 177 -3.35 -5.53 -2.55
CA PRO A 177 -4.38 -4.50 -2.42
C PRO A 177 -4.40 -3.62 -3.68
N VAL A 178 -5.59 -3.23 -4.13
CA VAL A 178 -5.79 -2.35 -5.30
C VAL A 178 -6.93 -1.38 -4.98
N TYR A 179 -6.94 -0.23 -5.64
CA TYR A 179 -8.14 0.60 -5.75
C TYR A 179 -8.31 1.09 -7.18
N ALA A 180 -9.56 1.24 -7.62
CA ALA A 180 -9.89 1.64 -8.97
C ALA A 180 -10.95 2.75 -8.98
N TYR A 181 -10.71 3.77 -9.80
CA TYR A 181 -11.67 4.81 -10.10
C TYR A 181 -12.60 4.33 -11.21
N THR A 182 -13.80 3.87 -10.85
CA THR A 182 -14.80 3.43 -11.82
C THR A 182 -15.35 4.62 -12.57
N SER A 183 -15.44 4.52 -13.89
CA SER A 183 -15.96 5.60 -14.71
C SER A 183 -17.45 5.41 -15.00
N PHE A 184 -18.27 6.42 -14.67
CA PHE A 184 -19.60 6.57 -15.25
C PHE A 184 -19.54 7.68 -16.30
N CYS A 185 -19.00 7.38 -17.47
CA CYS A 185 -18.85 8.35 -18.55
C CYS A 185 -20.14 8.42 -19.36
N CYS A 186 -21.13 9.16 -18.86
CA CYS A 186 -22.17 9.65 -19.76
C CYS A 186 -21.56 10.79 -20.60
N LYS A 187 -21.20 10.54 -21.85
CA LYS A 187 -21.10 11.60 -22.87
C LYS A 187 -22.52 11.77 -23.44
N PRO A 188 -23.20 12.93 -23.29
CA PRO A 188 -22.70 14.30 -23.19
C PRO A 188 -22.92 14.96 -21.81
N CYS A 189 -23.04 14.21 -20.72
CA CYS A 189 -23.50 14.75 -19.44
C CYS A 189 -22.51 15.70 -18.74
N PHE A 190 -21.26 15.86 -19.25
CA PHE A 190 -20.20 16.76 -18.74
C PHE A 190 -19.96 16.78 -17.21
N LEU A 191 -20.46 15.78 -16.48
CA LEU A 191 -20.29 15.66 -15.03
C LEU A 191 -19.38 14.47 -14.75
N PRO A 192 -18.08 14.70 -14.44
CA PRO A 192 -17.22 13.63 -13.99
C PRO A 192 -17.70 13.13 -12.62
N ASN A 193 -18.28 11.93 -12.57
CA ASN A 193 -18.69 11.26 -11.33
C ASN A 193 -17.86 10.00 -11.11
N SER A 194 -16.54 10.14 -11.22
CA SER A 194 -15.60 9.05 -10.97
C SER A 194 -15.51 8.80 -9.47
N LYS A 195 -15.85 7.58 -9.04
CA LYS A 195 -15.74 7.13 -7.66
C LYS A 195 -14.70 6.03 -7.57
N SER A 196 -13.91 6.05 -6.51
CA SER A 196 -12.92 5.01 -6.26
C SER A 196 -13.46 3.96 -5.31
N TYR A 197 -13.08 2.71 -5.54
CA TYR A 197 -13.37 1.58 -4.67
C TYR A 197 -12.14 0.69 -4.56
N ALA A 198 -11.82 0.28 -3.33
CA ALA A 198 -10.82 -0.75 -3.06
C ALA A 198 -11.29 -2.10 -3.63
N LEU A 199 -10.33 -2.96 -3.95
CA LEU A 199 -10.49 -4.35 -4.35
C LEU A 199 -9.17 -5.09 -4.13
N SER A 200 -9.14 -6.37 -4.46
CA SER A 200 -7.92 -7.16 -4.49
C SER A 200 -7.53 -7.53 -5.93
N LEU A 201 -6.25 -7.74 -6.14
CA LEU A 201 -5.71 -8.53 -7.25
C LEU A 201 -5.10 -9.80 -6.64
N TYR A 202 -5.45 -10.97 -7.14
CA TYR A 202 -4.97 -12.22 -6.56
C TYR A 202 -4.54 -13.25 -7.61
N SER A 203 -3.65 -14.15 -7.17
CA SER A 203 -3.23 -15.33 -7.94
C SER A 203 -3.24 -16.57 -7.06
N GLY A 204 -4.02 -17.58 -7.44
CA GLY A 204 -3.93 -18.93 -6.87
C GLY A 204 -2.96 -19.85 -7.62
N SER A 205 -2.27 -19.32 -8.63
CA SER A 205 -1.36 -20.07 -9.50
C SER A 205 0.09 -19.57 -9.38
N HIS A 206 0.44 -19.03 -8.21
CA HIS A 206 1.79 -18.53 -7.92
C HIS A 206 2.32 -17.53 -8.98
N GLY A 207 1.47 -16.58 -9.37
CA GLY A 207 1.82 -15.50 -10.29
C GLY A 207 1.72 -15.83 -11.78
N LYS A 208 1.27 -17.03 -12.17
CA LYS A 208 1.04 -17.38 -13.59
C LYS A 208 -0.18 -16.70 -14.21
N ASN A 209 -1.27 -16.58 -13.44
CA ASN A 209 -2.49 -15.90 -13.84
C ASN A 209 -2.96 -15.02 -12.69
N TRP A 210 -3.48 -13.84 -13.01
CA TRP A 210 -4.01 -12.89 -12.03
C TRP A 210 -5.47 -12.59 -12.31
N LYS A 211 -6.23 -12.27 -11.26
CA LYS A 211 -7.64 -11.88 -11.35
C LYS A 211 -7.92 -10.77 -10.35
N PHE A 212 -8.84 -9.88 -10.71
CA PHE A 212 -9.41 -8.95 -9.74
C PHE A 212 -10.50 -9.63 -8.91
N GLY A 213 -10.62 -9.21 -7.65
CA GLY A 213 -11.78 -9.45 -6.81
C GLY A 213 -12.93 -8.50 -7.13
N GLU A 214 -13.99 -8.57 -6.33
CA GLU A 214 -15.11 -7.63 -6.39
C GLU A 214 -14.69 -6.26 -5.82
N LEU A 215 -15.19 -5.19 -6.45
CA LEU A 215 -15.07 -3.83 -5.90
C LEU A 215 -15.84 -3.74 -4.58
N PHE A 216 -15.29 -2.97 -3.65
CA PHE A 216 -15.97 -2.67 -2.39
C PHE A 216 -17.25 -1.88 -2.67
N ASN A 217 -18.26 -2.08 -1.83
CA ASN A 217 -19.52 -1.33 -1.93
C ASN A 217 -19.42 0.09 -1.33
N THR A 218 -18.26 0.49 -0.80
CA THR A 218 -18.04 1.80 -0.19
C THR A 218 -16.85 2.49 -0.81
N VAL A 219 -17.04 3.78 -1.11
CA VAL A 219 -16.03 4.63 -1.71
C VAL A 219 -14.75 4.57 -0.87
N SER A 220 -13.66 4.20 -1.52
CA SER A 220 -12.37 3.94 -0.88
C SER A 220 -11.24 4.08 -1.88
N VAL A 221 -10.06 4.47 -1.41
CA VAL A 221 -8.83 4.63 -2.21
C VAL A 221 -7.76 3.66 -1.69
N GLU A 222 -6.52 4.11 -1.53
CA GLU A 222 -5.40 3.36 -0.94
C GLU A 222 -5.86 2.45 0.20
N CYS A 223 -5.53 1.16 0.08
CA CYS A 223 -5.89 0.14 1.04
C CYS A 223 -4.73 -0.80 1.31
N GLU A 224 -4.79 -1.46 2.47
CA GLU A 224 -3.84 -2.48 2.91
C GLU A 224 -4.62 -3.72 3.35
N ILE A 225 -4.03 -4.89 3.13
CA ILE A 225 -4.69 -6.18 3.36
C ILE A 225 -3.82 -7.03 4.29
N VAL A 226 -4.47 -7.78 5.18
CA VAL A 226 -3.82 -8.77 6.05
C VAL A 226 -4.72 -9.99 6.24
N GLU A 227 -4.12 -11.16 6.37
CA GLU A 227 -4.82 -12.36 6.85
C GLU A 227 -4.85 -12.35 8.38
N ILE A 228 -6.05 -12.29 8.95
CA ILE A 228 -6.26 -12.23 10.41
C ILE A 228 -6.47 -13.62 11.03
N SER A 229 -6.97 -14.55 10.24
CA SER A 229 -7.03 -15.99 10.54
C SER A 229 -7.18 -16.74 9.23
N LYS A 230 -6.99 -18.06 9.25
CA LYS A 230 -7.09 -18.90 8.05
C LYS A 230 -8.37 -18.57 7.25
N ASP A 231 -8.21 -18.26 5.97
CA ASP A 231 -9.28 -17.93 5.02
C ASP A 231 -10.03 -16.60 5.32
N HIS A 232 -9.65 -15.86 6.36
CA HIS A 232 -10.27 -14.59 6.76
C HIS A 232 -9.30 -13.44 6.55
N ILE A 233 -9.65 -12.58 5.62
CA ILE A 233 -8.79 -11.50 5.15
C ILE A 233 -9.43 -10.17 5.50
N TYR A 234 -8.70 -9.34 6.23
CA TYR A 234 -9.13 -7.99 6.58
C TYR A 234 -8.47 -6.98 5.65
N CYS A 235 -9.25 -5.99 5.24
CA CYS A 235 -8.78 -4.84 4.48
C CYS A 235 -9.14 -3.55 5.22
N ASN A 236 -8.16 -2.65 5.31
CA ASN A 236 -8.36 -1.29 5.76
C ASN A 236 -8.11 -0.34 4.58
N ALA A 237 -9.13 0.40 4.18
CA ALA A 237 -9.05 1.32 3.06
C ALA A 237 -9.31 2.76 3.50
N ARG A 238 -8.57 3.69 2.91
CA ARG A 238 -8.74 5.12 3.14
C ARG A 238 -10.05 5.61 2.50
N ASN A 239 -10.79 6.45 3.21
CA ASN A 239 -11.95 7.18 2.69
C ASN A 239 -11.67 8.68 2.65
N VAL A 240 -12.21 9.37 1.64
CA VAL A 240 -12.14 10.84 1.52
C VAL A 240 -12.96 11.54 2.62
N GLY A 241 -13.97 10.87 3.20
CA GLY A 241 -14.81 11.37 4.29
C GLY A 241 -14.18 11.38 5.68
N GLY A 242 -12.88 11.11 5.82
CA GLY A 242 -12.15 11.24 7.09
C GLY A 242 -12.25 10.05 8.05
N TYR A 243 -12.87 8.94 7.64
CA TYR A 243 -12.88 7.66 8.35
C TYR A 243 -12.21 6.56 7.52
N GLN A 244 -11.85 5.43 8.14
CA GLN A 244 -11.37 4.25 7.41
C GLN A 244 -12.56 3.35 7.03
N VAL A 245 -12.49 2.73 5.87
CA VAL A 245 -13.38 1.64 5.48
C VAL A 245 -12.73 0.34 5.90
N GLU A 246 -13.40 -0.39 6.78
CA GLU A 246 -12.94 -1.68 7.26
C GLU A 246 -13.81 -2.77 6.64
N ALA A 247 -13.19 -3.77 6.02
CA ALA A 247 -13.91 -4.86 5.39
C ALA A 247 -13.21 -6.20 5.61
N VAL A 248 -14.01 -7.27 5.66
CA VAL A 248 -13.53 -8.64 5.81
C VAL A 248 -14.00 -9.48 4.64
N SER A 249 -13.13 -10.37 4.19
CA SER A 249 -13.40 -11.40 3.21
C SER A 249 -13.30 -12.76 3.88
N ASP A 250 -14.34 -13.58 3.70
CA ASP A 250 -14.40 -14.98 4.11
C ASP A 250 -14.20 -15.93 2.91
N ASP A 251 -13.78 -15.39 1.76
CA ASP A 251 -13.62 -16.11 0.48
C ASP A 251 -12.22 -15.96 -0.11
N ASN A 252 -11.22 -15.83 0.78
CA ASN A 252 -9.81 -15.70 0.42
C ASN A 252 -9.52 -14.49 -0.48
N GLY A 253 -10.13 -13.36 -0.13
CA GLY A 253 -9.89 -12.05 -0.73
C GLY A 253 -10.62 -11.79 -2.04
N VAL A 254 -11.61 -12.60 -2.44
CA VAL A 254 -12.36 -12.35 -3.67
C VAL A 254 -13.39 -11.25 -3.44
N LYS A 255 -14.14 -11.32 -2.35
CA LYS A 255 -15.15 -10.34 -1.98
C LYS A 255 -14.95 -9.87 -0.55
N PHE A 256 -15.09 -8.57 -0.35
CA PHE A 256 -15.01 -7.96 0.96
C PHE A 256 -16.37 -7.36 1.36
N ASN A 257 -16.80 -7.68 2.57
CA ASN A 257 -18.00 -7.12 3.18
C ASN A 257 -17.58 -6.13 4.26
N ASN A 258 -18.17 -4.93 4.23
CA ASN A 258 -17.89 -3.92 5.26
C ASN A 258 -18.26 -4.43 6.65
N LEU A 259 -17.40 -4.13 7.61
CA LEU A 259 -17.77 -4.24 9.01
C LEU A 259 -18.80 -3.13 9.30
N GLN A 260 -20.01 -3.52 9.71
CA GLN A 260 -21.05 -2.57 10.08
C GLN A 260 -20.57 -1.69 11.25
N PRO A 261 -20.79 -0.37 11.22
CA PRO A 261 -20.53 0.51 12.36
C PRO A 261 -21.56 0.19 13.45
N GLY A 262 -21.27 -0.81 14.28
CA GLY A 262 -22.21 -1.32 15.27
C GLY A 262 -21.69 -2.44 16.17
N ASN A 263 -20.62 -3.15 15.80
CA ASN A 263 -19.97 -4.12 16.68
C ASN A 263 -18.55 -3.68 17.02
N ASN A 264 -18.45 -2.54 17.71
CA ASN A 264 -17.31 -2.29 18.57
C ASN A 264 -17.27 -3.38 19.65
N ARG A 265 -16.56 -4.48 19.39
CA ARG A 265 -15.90 -5.23 20.46
C ARG A 265 -14.67 -4.43 20.91
N THR A 266 -14.90 -3.20 21.38
CA THR A 266 -13.93 -2.48 22.18
C THR A 266 -13.96 -3.13 23.56
N SER A 267 -12.97 -3.96 23.87
CA SER A 267 -12.69 -4.31 25.26
C SER A 267 -12.40 -3.00 26.00
N LYS A 268 -13.31 -2.61 26.89
CA LYS A 268 -13.15 -1.46 27.79
C LYS A 268 -11.83 -1.59 28.55
N SER A 269 -10.85 -0.72 28.25
CA SER A 269 -9.82 -0.37 29.24
C SER A 269 -10.35 0.81 30.04
N SER A 270 -10.72 0.55 31.29
CA SER A 270 -11.16 1.52 32.28
C SER A 270 -10.10 2.57 32.59
N SER A 271 -10.41 3.86 32.45
CA SER A 271 -10.43 4.85 33.56
C SER A 271 -10.82 6.25 33.04
N PRO A 272 -11.49 7.09 33.86
CA PRO A 272 -12.23 8.27 33.39
C PRO A 272 -11.43 9.57 33.54
N CYS A 273 -11.50 10.47 32.58
CA CYS A 273 -11.21 11.89 32.78
C CYS A 273 -12.16 12.78 31.96
N THR A 274 -12.54 13.88 32.59
CA THR A 274 -13.64 14.83 32.38
C THR A 274 -13.55 15.69 31.10
N PRO A 275 -14.66 16.35 30.69
CA PRO A 275 -14.80 16.97 29.39
C PRO A 275 -14.27 18.41 29.36
N GLY A 276 -13.48 18.73 28.34
CA GLY A 276 -13.11 20.11 28.04
C GLY A 276 -11.81 20.23 27.27
N GLU A 277 -11.79 19.88 25.99
CA GLU A 277 -10.88 20.47 25.00
C GLU A 277 -11.38 20.13 23.59
N LYS A 278 -11.33 21.11 22.68
CA LYS A 278 -11.78 20.98 21.29
C LYS A 278 -10.78 20.08 20.55
N ASP A 279 -11.26 18.93 20.09
CA ASP A 279 -10.50 17.90 19.38
C ASP A 279 -10.18 18.35 17.93
N GLU A 280 -8.98 18.90 17.69
CA GLU A 280 -8.39 19.00 16.36
C GLU A 280 -7.30 17.93 16.17
N GLY A 281 -7.45 17.09 15.13
CA GLY A 281 -6.36 16.24 14.61
C GLY A 281 -6.20 14.85 15.25
N ARG A 282 -7.21 13.97 15.14
CA ARG A 282 -7.08 12.58 15.59
C ARG A 282 -6.60 11.65 14.48
N ARG A 283 -5.47 10.98 14.72
CA ARG A 283 -4.89 9.90 13.90
C ARG A 283 -5.73 8.63 14.06
N SER A 284 -6.38 8.12 13.01
CA SER A 284 -7.04 6.81 13.10
C SER A 284 -5.99 5.70 13.06
N LYS A 285 -5.90 4.93 14.14
CA LYS A 285 -5.13 3.68 14.21
C LYS A 285 -6.14 2.58 14.45
N SER A 286 -6.21 1.61 13.54
CA SER A 286 -7.06 0.44 13.71
C SER A 286 -6.18 -0.68 14.24
N THR A 287 -6.39 -1.02 15.52
CA THR A 287 -5.75 -2.17 16.16
C THR A 287 -6.78 -3.27 16.21
N LEU A 288 -6.56 -4.34 15.44
CA LEU A 288 -7.35 -5.56 15.56
C LEU A 288 -6.67 -6.49 16.57
N LEU A 289 -7.45 -6.93 17.56
CA LEU A 289 -7.11 -8.04 18.44
C LEU A 289 -7.91 -9.25 17.95
N SER A 290 -7.21 -10.31 17.52
CA SER A 290 -7.87 -11.59 17.24
C SER A 290 -8.42 -12.17 18.55
N PRO A 291 -9.69 -12.59 18.61
CA PRO A 291 -10.27 -13.14 19.85
C PRO A 291 -9.70 -14.51 20.24
N ASN A 292 -8.95 -15.19 19.36
CA ASN A 292 -8.48 -16.56 19.57
C ASN A 292 -6.94 -16.70 19.54
N THR A 293 -6.19 -15.61 19.42
CA THR A 293 -4.73 -15.60 19.46
C THR A 293 -4.25 -14.31 20.12
N ASP A 294 -3.14 -14.33 20.88
CA ASP A 294 -2.46 -13.13 21.41
C ASP A 294 -1.82 -12.27 20.29
N THR A 295 -2.56 -12.06 19.20
CA THR A 295 -2.11 -11.37 18.00
C THR A 295 -2.78 -10.00 17.96
N SER A 296 -1.95 -8.95 18.10
CA SER A 296 -2.34 -7.59 17.75
C SER A 296 -1.84 -7.26 16.35
N VAL A 297 -2.77 -6.92 15.47
CA VAL A 297 -2.48 -6.44 14.11
C VAL A 297 -2.72 -4.94 14.09
N LEU A 298 -1.64 -4.16 13.91
CA LEU A 298 -1.71 -2.72 13.72
C LEU A 298 -1.60 -2.41 12.23
N LEU A 299 -2.71 -2.05 11.61
CA LEU A 299 -2.77 -1.51 10.26
C LEU A 299 -2.88 0.00 10.35
N THR A 300 -1.94 0.72 9.75
CA THR A 300 -2.03 2.18 9.66
C THR A 300 -1.87 2.65 8.23
N THR A 301 -2.95 3.09 7.60
CA THR A 301 -2.89 3.95 6.42
C THR A 301 -2.83 5.40 6.90
N SER A 302 -1.65 5.94 7.23
CA SER A 302 -1.57 7.37 7.56
C SER A 302 -1.42 8.18 6.28
N LEU A 303 -2.27 9.19 6.08
CA LEU A 303 -1.94 10.42 5.34
C LEU A 303 -2.80 11.56 5.91
N GLN A 304 -2.17 12.67 6.27
CA GLN A 304 -2.87 13.93 6.54
C GLN A 304 -3.37 14.50 5.20
N SER A 305 -4.67 14.76 5.09
CA SER A 305 -5.22 15.61 4.03
C SER A 305 -4.88 17.07 4.35
N ALA A 306 -4.02 17.71 3.55
CA ALA A 306 -3.81 19.16 3.64
C ALA A 306 -4.74 19.86 2.64
N TRP A 307 -5.77 20.53 3.15
CA TRP A 307 -6.32 21.74 2.53
C TRP A 307 -5.70 22.93 3.29
N PRO A 308 -5.24 24.01 2.64
CA PRO A 308 -4.51 25.06 3.33
C PRO A 308 -5.48 26.01 4.05
N PRO A 309 -5.34 26.27 5.35
CA PRO A 309 -5.63 27.59 5.88
C PRO A 309 -4.43 28.48 5.54
N THR A 310 -4.72 29.65 5.00
CA THR A 310 -3.76 30.74 4.78
C THR A 310 -2.86 30.96 6.00
N SER A 311 -1.56 31.06 5.73
CA SER A 311 -0.45 31.37 6.65
C SER A 311 -0.08 30.31 7.68
N MET A 312 0.82 29.39 7.32
CA MET A 312 1.81 28.82 8.25
C MET A 312 2.97 28.16 7.49
N SER A 313 4.16 28.23 8.08
CA SER A 313 5.47 27.90 7.50
C SER A 313 5.65 26.42 7.13
N ALA A 314 6.51 26.18 6.14
CA ALA A 314 6.83 24.88 5.56
C ALA A 314 7.28 23.84 6.59
N SER A 315 6.36 23.01 7.10
CA SER A 315 6.69 21.81 7.89
C SER A 315 5.56 20.77 8.05
N SER A 316 4.58 20.73 7.15
CA SER A 316 3.52 19.71 7.14
C SER A 316 3.37 19.00 5.79
N MET A 317 4.36 18.18 5.41
CA MET A 317 4.19 17.24 4.30
C MET A 317 3.48 15.98 4.81
N GLY A 318 2.34 15.63 4.19
CA GLY A 318 1.61 14.40 4.50
C GLY A 318 2.48 13.16 4.35
N LEU A 319 2.49 12.30 5.39
CA LEU A 319 3.31 11.08 5.45
C LEU A 319 2.48 9.83 5.19
N LEU A 320 2.78 9.10 4.11
CA LEU A 320 2.44 7.68 3.96
C LEU A 320 3.32 6.85 4.88
N SER A 321 2.75 5.83 5.52
CA SER A 321 3.50 4.84 6.28
C SER A 321 3.11 3.44 5.83
N SER A 322 4.11 2.59 5.61
CA SER A 322 3.93 1.14 5.49
C SER A 322 4.33 0.51 6.81
N VAL A 323 3.47 -0.36 7.34
CA VAL A 323 3.70 -1.07 8.61
C VAL A 323 3.69 -2.55 8.33
N MET A 324 4.69 -3.24 8.88
CA MET A 324 4.78 -4.68 8.82
C MET A 324 4.00 -5.29 9.98
N ILE A 325 3.04 -6.12 9.65
CA ILE A 325 2.19 -6.75 10.66
C ILE A 325 2.87 -8.02 11.16
N ARG A 326 3.12 -8.08 12.46
CA ARG A 326 3.63 -9.29 13.11
C ARG A 326 2.46 -10.14 13.58
N THR A 327 2.05 -11.12 12.78
CA THR A 327 1.27 -12.24 13.30
C THR A 327 2.18 -13.05 14.21
N VAL A 328 1.91 -13.02 15.52
CA VAL A 328 2.50 -13.93 16.51
C VAL A 328 1.62 -15.19 16.49
N ARG A 329 2.18 -16.31 16.05
CA ARG A 329 1.67 -17.65 16.31
C ARG A 329 2.45 -18.24 17.45
#